data_AF-A0A1Q7W0D3-F1
#
_entry.id   AF-A0A1Q7W0D3-F1
#
_cell.length_a   1.000
_cell.length_b   1.000
_cell.length_c   1.000
_cell.angle_alpha   90.00
_cell.angle_beta   90.00
_cell.angle_gamma   90.00
#
_symmetry.space_group_name_H-M   'P 1'
#
loop_
_entity.id
_entity.type
_entity.pdbx_description
1 polymer ?
#
loop_
_entity_poly.entity_id
_entity_poly.type
_entity_poly.pdbx_seq_one_letter_code
_entity_poly.pdbx_strand_id
1 'polypeptide(L)' 'MTAAIAAGTAQTLSQTITDIARHRGSWWLYDRDEWIRADDPALIADLDAAAALMAPYDQQVRSQQRRR' A
#
# COMPACT_ATOMS: atom_id res chain seq x y z
N MET A 1 -5.57 2.24 -10.53
CA MET A 1 -4.71 2.33 -9.33
C MET A 1 -3.28 2.74 -9.67
N THR A 2 -2.61 2.13 -10.65
CA THR A 2 -1.26 2.55 -11.10
C THR A 2 -1.14 4.07 -11.31
N ALA A 3 -2.09 4.69 -12.03
CA ALA A 3 -2.11 6.14 -12.20
C ALA A 3 -2.29 6.92 -10.89
N ALA A 4 -3.07 6.40 -9.95
CA ALA A 4 -3.29 7.03 -8.64
C ALA A 4 -2.03 6.98 -7.76
N ILE A 5 -1.27 5.88 -7.83
CA ILE A 5 0.03 5.72 -7.16
C ILE A 5 1.04 6.70 -7.77
N ALA A 6 1.14 6.77 -9.10
CA ALA A 6 2.02 7.69 -9.80
C ALA A 6 1.71 9.16 -9.49
N ALA A 7 0.42 9.50 -9.32
CA ALA A 7 -0.03 10.83 -8.92
C ALA A 7 0.13 11.12 -7.41
N GLY A 8 0.60 10.15 -6.61
CA GLY A 8 0.72 10.29 -5.14
C GLY A 8 -0.62 10.33 -4.39
N THR A 9 -1.72 10.00 -5.06
CA THR A 9 -3.08 9.98 -4.49
C THR A 9 -3.47 8.63 -3.89
N ALA A 10 -2.74 7.57 -4.23
CA ALA A 10 -2.80 6.26 -3.61
C ALA A 10 -1.44 5.92 -2.98
N GLN A 11 -1.46 5.10 -1.94
CA GLN A 11 -0.25 4.65 -1.24
C GLN A 11 -0.15 3.14 -1.34
N THR A 12 1.01 2.61 -1.73
CA THR A 12 1.29 1.18 -1.63
C THR A 12 1.38 0.75 -0.17
N LEU A 13 1.22 -0.54 0.10
CA LEU A 13 1.28 -1.09 1.46
C LEU A 13 2.63 -0.78 2.12
N SER A 14 3.71 -0.89 1.34
CA SER A 14 5.04 -0.47 1.75
C SER A 14 5.89 -0.06 0.54
N GLN A 15 7.15 0.33 0.77
CA GLN A 15 8.11 0.56 -0.33
C GLN A 15 8.51 -0.73 -1.06
N THR A 16 8.39 -1.88 -0.39
CA THR A 16 8.75 -3.19 -0.96
C THR A 16 7.55 -3.93 -1.52
N ILE A 17 6.37 -3.73 -0.94
CA ILE A 17 5.12 -4.38 -1.34
C ILE A 17 4.29 -3.35 -2.10
N THR A 18 4.40 -3.40 -3.42
CA THR A 18 3.84 -2.40 -4.35
C THR A 18 2.64 -2.91 -5.14
N ASP A 19 2.35 -4.20 -5.03
CA ASP A 19 1.18 -4.92 -5.55
C ASP A 19 -0.06 -4.78 -4.66
N ILE A 20 0.07 -4.16 -3.48
CA ILE A 20 -1.04 -3.85 -2.60
C ILE A 20 -1.06 -2.34 -2.38
N ALA A 21 -2.24 -1.71 -2.49
CA ALA A 21 -2.35 -0.28 -2.33
C ALA A 21 -3.67 0.17 -1.68
N ARG A 22 -3.59 1.25 -0.92
CA ARG A 22 -4.72 1.95 -0.32
C ARG A 22 -5.07 3.19 -1.15
N HIS A 23 -6.34 3.33 -1.50
CA HIS A 23 -6.85 4.50 -2.20
C HIS A 23 -8.28 4.81 -1.74
N ARG A 24 -8.50 6.05 -1.29
CA ARG A 24 -9.81 6.55 -0.82
C ARG A 24 -10.50 5.65 0.22
N GLY A 25 -9.71 5.04 1.12
CA GLY A 25 -10.24 4.17 2.17
C GLY A 25 -10.59 2.75 1.72
N SER A 26 -10.22 2.34 0.51
CA SER A 26 -10.34 0.96 0.04
C SER A 26 -8.97 0.35 -0.25
N TRP A 27 -8.84 -0.94 0.01
CA TRP A 27 -7.68 -1.74 -0.38
C TRP A 27 -7.84 -2.24 -1.81
N TRP A 28 -6.73 -2.26 -2.53
CA TRP A 28 -6.63 -2.74 -3.90
C TRP A 28 -5.45 -3.70 -3.98
N LEU A 29 -5.64 -4.78 -4.72
CA LEU A 29 -4.67 -5.84 -4.94
C LEU A 29 -4.38 -5.91 -6.44
N TYR A 30 -3.12 -5.99 -6.80
CA TYR A 30 -2.69 -6.19 -8.17
C TYR A 30 -2.63 -7.69 -8.46
N ASP A 31 -3.51 -8.17 -9.32
CA ASP A 31 -3.54 -9.55 -9.79
C ASP A 31 -3.66 -9.55 -11.31
N ARG A 32 -2.92 -10.43 -12.00
CA ARG A 32 -3.03 -10.65 -13.46
C ARG A 32 -3.16 -9.37 -14.30
N ASP A 33 -2.27 -8.42 -14.08
CA ASP A 33 -2.20 -7.12 -14.76
C ASP A 33 -3.32 -6.12 -14.46
N GLU A 34 -4.22 -6.42 -13.53
CA GLU A 34 -5.31 -5.55 -13.11
C GLU A 34 -5.32 -5.27 -11.61
N TRP A 35 -5.96 -4.16 -11.25
CA TRP A 35 -6.15 -3.80 -9.85
C TRP A 35 -7.58 -4.10 -9.43
N ILE A 36 -7.71 -5.03 -8.48
CA ILE A 36 -8.98 -5.51 -7.97
C ILE A 36 -9.20 -4.91 -6.59
N ARG A 37 -10.42 -4.42 -6.32
CA ARG A 37 -10.76 -3.89 -5.00
C ARG A 37 -10.98 -5.06 -4.04
N ALA A 38 -10.36 -5.01 -2.87
CA ALA A 38 -10.66 -5.94 -1.80
C ALA A 38 -12.01 -5.54 -1.16
N ASP A 39 -12.97 -6.45 -1.23
CA ASP A 39 -14.31 -6.28 -0.65
C ASP A 39 -14.57 -7.20 0.55
N ASP A 40 -13.70 -8.20 0.79
CA ASP A 40 -13.79 -9.10 1.93
C ASP A 40 -13.36 -8.37 3.23
N PRO A 41 -14.25 -8.24 4.24
CA PRO A 41 -13.94 -7.58 5.50
C PRO A 41 -12.78 -8.20 6.28
N ALA A 42 -12.60 -9.53 6.23
CA ALA A 42 -11.50 -10.19 6.93
C ALA A 42 -10.16 -9.82 6.30
N LEU A 43 -10.10 -9.87 4.97
CA LEU A 43 -8.93 -9.44 4.20
C LEU A 43 -8.60 -7.97 4.43
N ILE A 44 -9.62 -7.10 4.48
CA ILE A 44 -9.43 -5.68 4.78
C ILE A 44 -8.79 -5.48 6.16
N ALA A 45 -9.25 -6.21 7.18
CA ALA A 45 -8.71 -6.12 8.53
C ALA A 45 -7.25 -6.61 8.59
N ASP A 46 -6.94 -7.70 7.89
CA ASP A 46 -5.56 -8.22 7.80
C ASP A 46 -4.62 -7.23 7.11
N LEU A 47 -5.09 -6.57 6.04
CA LEU A 47 -4.32 -5.54 5.33
C LEU A 47 -4.10 -4.28 6.19
N ASP A 48 -5.11 -3.88 6.98
CA ASP A 48 -4.96 -2.78 7.92
C ASP A 48 -3.92 -3.10 9.01
N ALA A 49 -3.94 -4.33 9.55
CA ALA A 49 -2.94 -4.80 10.51
C ALA A 49 -1.53 -4.85 9.89
N ALA A 50 -1.41 -5.36 8.66
CA ALA A 50 -0.15 -5.38 7.93
C ALA A 50 0.40 -3.97 7.68
N ALA A 51 -0.46 -3.02 7.29
CA ALA A 51 -0.06 -1.62 7.09
C ALA A 51 0.47 -0.98 8.37
N ALA A 52 -0.20 -1.23 9.51
CA ALA A 52 0.24 -0.75 10.81
C ALA A 52 1.61 -1.32 11.23
N LEU A 53 1.85 -2.60 10.94
CA LEU A 53 3.14 -3.26 11.20
C LEU A 53 4.27 -2.72 10.30
N MET A 54 3.96 -2.36 9.05
CA MET A 54 4.95 -1.88 8.08
C MET A 54 5.28 -0.39 8.20
N ALA A 55 4.36 0.43 8.72
CA ALA A 55 4.54 1.87 8.91
C ALA A 55 5.90 2.29 9.54
N PRO A 56 6.39 1.68 10.65
CA PRO A 56 7.68 2.06 11.23
C PRO A 56 8.87 1.73 10.31
N TYR A 57 8.82 0.62 9.58
CA TYR A 57 9.87 0.22 8.65
C TYR A 57 9.93 1.19 7.45
N ASP A 58 8.77 1.53 6.90
CA ASP A 58 8.65 2.49 5.81
C ASP A 58 9.17 3.88 6.20
N GLN A 59 8.89 4.31 7.42
CA GLN A 59 9.41 5.58 7.96
C GLN A 59 10.93 5.55 8.11
N GLN A 60 11.49 4.43 8.61
CA GLN A 60 12.94 4.25 8.72
C GLN A 60 13.62 4.32 7.35
N VAL A 61 13.10 3.60 6.35
CA VAL A 61 13.66 3.63 4.98
C VAL A 61 13.61 5.05 4.40
N ARG A 62 12.50 5.78 4.55
CA ARG A 62 12.39 7.19 4.11
C ARG A 62 13.42 8.08 4.80
N SER A 63 13.63 7.90 6.10
CA SER A 63 14.60 8.70 6.86
C SER A 63 16.05 8.44 6.44
N GLN A 64 16.38 7.20 6.08
CA GLN A 64 17.71 6.83 5.58
C GLN A 64 17.97 7.37 4.18
N GLN A 65 16.96 7.39 3.31
CA GLN A 65 17.05 7.95 1.96
C GLN A 65 17.26 9.47 1.96
N ARG A 66 16.74 10.21 2.95
CA ARG A 66 16.94 11.67 3.06
C ARG A 66 18.31 12.10 3.58
N ARG A 67 19.11 11.18 4.11
CA ARG A 67 20.44 11.45 4.66
C ARG A 67 21.58 11.16 3.68
N ARG A 68 21.25 10.67 2.47
CA ARG A 68 22.19 10.47 1.36
C ARG A 68 21.98 11.57 0.33
#